data_AF-A0A1V5M894-F1
#
_entry.id   AF-A0A1V5M894-F1
#
_cell.length_a   1.000
_cell.length_b   1.000
_cell.length_c   1.000
_cell.angle_alpha   90.00
_cell.angle_beta   90.00
_cell.angle_gamma   90.00
#
_symmetry.space_group_name_H-M   'P 1'
#
loop_
_entity.id
_entity.type
_entity.pdbx_description
1 polymer ?
#
loop_
_entity_poly.entity_id
_entity_poly.type
_entity_poly.pdbx_seq_one_letter_code
_entity_poly.pdbx_strand_id
1 'polypeptide(L)'
;MRIKFIGVHEGPLMAEKTIRVGDLLTRAGVLRKQDLNEACLIAEDTGQMIGKVLIMSGFITKEDLQAAVEAQALVRDGHLELELAFMALSAASRSKITLDQALDQLGWQPQATMPSARLGELLLSSGIISIEELTLALKEVHDSITPLGGVLISMGLIDNNILREALQVQTDVRTGKRTKPDGINALSKYARQKQR
;
A
#
# COMPACT_ATOMS: atom_id res chain seq x y z
N MET A 1 -34.61 -25.09 1.07
CA MET A 1 -34.74 -23.75 0.47
C MET A 1 -34.35 -22.72 1.52
N ARG A 2 -33.39 -21.88 1.12
CA ARG A 2 -32.70 -20.76 1.78
C ARG A 2 -33.19 -20.16 3.12
N ILE A 3 -32.20 -20.08 4.03
CA ILE A 3 -31.70 -18.90 4.77
C ILE A 3 -32.61 -18.26 5.84
N LYS A 4 -32.20 -18.44 7.10
CA LYS A 4 -32.11 -17.36 8.10
C LYS A 4 -30.77 -17.50 8.83
N PHE A 5 -29.79 -16.69 8.45
CA PHE A 5 -28.65 -16.38 9.32
C PHE A 5 -28.98 -15.09 10.06
N ILE A 6 -29.14 -15.24 11.38
CA ILE A 6 -28.72 -14.32 12.45
C ILE A 6 -27.44 -13.56 12.03
N GLY A 7 -27.18 -12.29 12.31
CA GLY A 7 -27.60 -11.38 13.36
C GLY A 7 -26.36 -10.53 13.67
N VAL A 8 -26.47 -9.21 13.48
CA VAL A 8 -25.81 -8.10 14.19
C VAL A 8 -24.29 -8.15 14.43
N HIS A 9 -23.59 -7.12 13.92
CA HIS A 9 -22.65 -6.33 14.74
C HIS A 9 -22.58 -4.89 14.20
N GLU A 10 -23.34 -3.99 14.83
CA GLU A 10 -23.10 -2.54 14.82
C GLU A 10 -22.21 -2.19 16.01
N GLY A 11 -21.16 -1.40 15.76
CA GLY A 11 -20.29 -0.78 16.77
C GLY A 11 -19.11 -0.06 16.08
N PRO A 12 -18.69 1.14 16.53
CA PRO A 12 -17.63 1.88 15.87
C PRO A 12 -16.29 1.19 16.15
N LEU A 13 -15.65 0.64 15.10
CA LEU A 13 -14.35 0.02 15.23
C LEU A 13 -13.32 1.06 15.68
N MET A 14 -12.79 0.79 16.86
CA MET A 14 -11.67 1.42 17.55
C MET A 14 -10.57 1.81 16.57
N ALA A 15 -9.86 2.91 16.84
CA ALA A 15 -8.69 3.32 16.07
C ALA A 15 -7.66 2.19 15.99
N GLU A 16 -7.69 1.40 14.91
CA GLU A 16 -6.73 0.35 14.66
C GLU A 16 -5.37 1.01 14.46
N LYS A 17 -4.46 0.73 15.39
CA LYS A 17 -3.06 1.08 15.24
C LYS A 17 -2.52 0.30 14.05
N THR A 18 -2.51 0.92 12.88
CA THR A 18 -1.94 0.35 11.66
C THR A 18 -0.53 -0.14 11.96
N ILE A 19 -0.28 -1.44 11.84
CA ILE A 19 1.05 -2.01 12.04
C ILE A 19 2.02 -1.36 11.07
N ARG A 20 3.21 -0.97 11.51
CA ARG A 20 4.22 -0.34 10.64
C ARG A 20 4.95 -1.40 9.82
N VAL A 21 5.46 -1.03 8.64
CA VAL A 21 6.24 -1.93 7.76
C VAL A 21 7.45 -2.53 8.49
N GLY A 22 8.18 -1.73 9.26
CA GLY A 22 9.30 -2.23 10.08
C GLY A 22 8.86 -3.29 11.09
N ASP A 23 7.72 -3.09 11.77
CA ASP A 23 7.18 -4.06 12.72
C ASP A 23 6.75 -5.36 12.02
N LEU A 24 6.14 -5.27 10.82
CA LEU A 24 5.79 -6.43 10.00
C LEU A 24 7.03 -7.25 9.64
N LEU A 25 8.05 -6.59 9.09
CA LEU A 25 9.30 -7.23 8.68
C LEU A 25 10.03 -7.87 9.87
N THR A 26 10.04 -7.20 11.04
CA THR A 26 10.68 -7.75 12.23
C THR A 26 9.91 -8.93 12.81
N ARG A 27 8.59 -8.87 12.87
CA ARG A 27 7.77 -9.98 13.36
C ARG A 27 7.74 -11.17 12.39
N ALA A 28 7.89 -10.94 11.09
CA ALA A 28 8.06 -11.99 10.08
C ALA A 28 9.46 -12.65 10.10
N GLY A 29 10.40 -12.12 10.89
CA GLY A 29 11.78 -12.58 10.95
C GLY A 29 12.64 -12.18 9.74
N VAL A 30 12.16 -11.25 8.91
CA VAL A 30 12.86 -10.77 7.71
C VAL A 30 13.88 -9.68 8.09
N LEU A 31 13.58 -8.85 9.10
CA LEU A 31 14.44 -7.76 9.56
C LEU A 31 14.73 -7.88 11.05
N ARG A 32 16.00 -7.82 11.47
CA ARG A 32 16.30 -7.84 12.90
C ARG A 32 15.93 -6.50 13.55
N LYS A 33 15.50 -6.54 14.80
CA LYS A 33 15.13 -5.33 15.56
C LYS A 33 16.31 -4.36 15.73
N GLN A 34 17.53 -4.88 15.87
CA GLN A 34 18.75 -4.06 15.99
C GLN A 34 19.02 -3.30 14.69
N ASP A 35 18.99 -4.00 13.55
CA ASP A 35 19.16 -3.44 12.21
C ASP A 35 18.09 -2.37 11.90
N LEU A 36 16.83 -2.60 12.30
CA LEU A 36 15.78 -1.59 12.18
C LEU A 36 16.09 -0.32 12.99
N ASN A 37 16.57 -0.47 14.23
CA ASN A 37 16.93 0.67 15.07
C ASN A 37 18.11 1.46 14.48
N GLU A 38 19.13 0.76 13.98
CA GLU A 38 20.29 1.39 13.33
C GLU A 38 19.86 2.17 12.07
N ALA A 39 19.02 1.56 11.23
CA ALA A 39 18.50 2.22 10.05
C ALA A 39 17.65 3.46 10.39
N CYS A 40 16.90 3.45 11.50
CA CYS A 40 16.16 4.62 11.98
C CYS A 40 17.10 5.78 12.33
N LEU A 41 18.21 5.51 13.02
CA LEU A 41 19.20 6.54 13.36
C LEU A 41 19.82 7.17 12.10
N ILE A 42 20.19 6.34 11.12
CA ILE A 42 20.75 6.82 9.85
C ILE A 42 19.70 7.64 9.07
N ALA A 43 18.45 7.19 9.03
CA ALA A 43 17.37 7.91 8.35
C ALA A 43 17.09 9.27 9.00
N GLU A 44 17.12 9.34 10.33
CA GLU A 44 16.96 10.59 11.10
C GLU A 44 18.11 11.57 10.84
N ASP A 45 19.35 11.10 10.82
CA ASP A 45 20.54 11.94 10.61
C ASP A 45 20.67 12.44 9.17
N THR A 46 20.34 11.59 8.19
CA THR A 46 20.50 11.89 6.76
C THR A 46 19.26 12.49 6.10
N GLY A 47 18.10 12.41 6.75
CA GLY A 47 16.80 12.75 6.18
C GLY A 47 16.33 11.80 5.07
N GLN A 48 17.00 10.66 4.86
CA GLN A 48 16.59 9.66 3.87
C GLN A 48 15.39 8.85 4.35
N MET A 49 14.64 8.30 3.40
CA MET A 49 13.55 7.39 3.72
C MET A 49 14.08 6.10 4.35
N ILE A 50 13.48 5.68 5.46
CA ILE A 50 13.88 4.47 6.20
C ILE A 50 13.95 3.22 5.32
N GLY A 51 13.01 3.04 4.39
CA GLY A 51 13.01 1.92 3.46
C GLY A 51 14.26 1.90 2.55
N LYS A 52 14.72 3.08 2.12
CA LYS A 52 15.93 3.22 1.32
C LYS A 52 17.17 2.89 2.12
N VAL A 53 17.25 3.37 3.37
CA VAL A 53 18.34 3.05 4.29
C VAL A 53 18.41 1.55 4.56
N LEU A 54 17.29 0.90 4.87
CA LEU A 54 17.25 -0.55 5.12
C LEU A 54 17.81 -1.37 3.94
N ILE A 55 17.53 -0.94 2.70
CA ILE A 55 18.03 -1.59 1.48
C ILE A 55 19.51 -1.26 1.24
N MET A 56 19.91 0.01 1.38
CA MET A 56 21.30 0.44 1.18
C MET A 56 22.26 -0.20 2.19
N SER A 57 21.80 -0.40 3.43
CA SER A 57 22.55 -1.12 4.47
C SER A 57 22.54 -2.65 4.30
N GLY A 58 21.81 -3.17 3.31
CA GLY A 58 21.71 -4.60 3.03
C GLY A 58 20.89 -5.40 4.04
N PHE A 59 20.08 -4.74 4.87
CA PHE A 59 19.27 -5.41 5.89
C PHE A 59 18.03 -6.11 5.33
N ILE A 60 17.48 -5.59 4.22
CA ILE A 60 16.39 -6.20 3.45
C ILE A 60 16.60 -5.96 1.95
N THR A 61 15.93 -6.71 1.09
CA THR A 61 15.91 -6.42 -0.36
C THR A 61 14.76 -5.47 -0.75
N LYS A 62 14.78 -4.99 -1.99
CA LYS A 62 13.66 -4.22 -2.57
C LYS A 62 12.36 -5.03 -2.56
N GLU A 63 12.46 -6.32 -2.86
CA GLU A 63 11.35 -7.26 -2.90
C GLU A 63 10.76 -7.50 -1.50
N ASP A 64 11.62 -7.61 -0.47
CA ASP A 64 11.16 -7.71 0.92
C ASP A 64 10.35 -6.47 1.32
N LEU A 65 10.83 -5.27 0.99
CA LEU A 65 10.13 -4.02 1.28
C LEU A 65 8.80 -3.94 0.52
N GLN A 66 8.79 -4.29 -0.76
CA GLN A 66 7.58 -4.29 -1.60
C GLN A 66 6.53 -5.24 -1.04
N ALA A 67 6.92 -6.49 -0.73
CA ALA A 67 6.04 -7.47 -0.11
C ALA A 67 5.47 -6.98 1.22
N ALA A 68 6.28 -6.33 2.06
CA ALA A 68 5.82 -5.81 3.34
C ALA A 68 4.82 -4.66 3.20
N VAL A 69 4.99 -3.77 2.22
CA VAL A 69 4.03 -2.69 1.92
C VAL A 69 2.70 -3.26 1.42
N GLU A 70 2.75 -4.26 0.55
CA GLU A 70 1.56 -4.96 0.04
C GLU A 70 0.81 -5.69 1.16
N ALA A 71 1.53 -6.45 1.99
CA ALA A 71 0.98 -7.15 3.14
C ALA A 71 0.36 -6.17 4.15
N GLN A 72 1.04 -5.05 4.43
CA GLN A 72 0.52 -4.00 5.30
C GLN A 72 -0.80 -3.43 4.78
N ALA A 73 -0.91 -3.20 3.47
CA ALA A 73 -2.13 -2.71 2.85
C ALA A 73 -3.27 -3.72 2.99
N LEU A 74 -3.02 -5.00 2.73
CA LEU A 74 -4.02 -6.06 2.87
C LEU A 74 -4.48 -6.24 4.33
N VAL A 75 -3.55 -6.16 5.28
CA VAL A 75 -3.86 -6.25 6.72
C VAL A 75 -4.68 -5.05 7.17
N ARG A 76 -4.25 -3.82 6.82
CA ARG A 76 -4.98 -2.59 7.17
C ARG A 76 -6.39 -2.60 6.59
N ASP A 77 -6.55 -3.12 5.38
CA ASP A 77 -7.83 -3.13 4.68
C ASP A 77 -8.70 -4.35 5.11
N GLY A 78 -8.26 -5.15 6.09
CA GLY A 78 -9.01 -6.27 6.67
C GLY A 78 -9.10 -7.51 5.77
N HIS A 79 -8.26 -7.59 4.74
CA HIS A 79 -8.26 -8.63 3.72
C HIS A 79 -7.27 -9.76 3.99
N LEU A 80 -6.31 -9.53 4.89
CA LEU A 80 -5.27 -10.47 5.26
C LEU A 80 -5.10 -10.47 6.77
N GLU A 81 -5.20 -11.64 7.39
CA GLU A 81 -4.92 -11.78 8.80
C GLU A 81 -3.43 -11.53 9.09
N LEU A 82 -3.16 -10.91 10.23
CA LEU A 82 -1.81 -10.44 10.57
C LEU A 82 -0.81 -11.61 10.67
N GLU A 83 -1.20 -12.72 11.28
CA GLU A 83 -0.40 -13.94 11.39
C GLU A 83 -0.08 -14.54 10.02
N LEU A 84 -1.05 -14.56 9.10
CA LEU A 84 -0.83 -15.03 7.73
C LEU A 84 0.11 -14.09 6.96
N ALA A 85 0.03 -12.78 7.19
CA ALA A 85 0.98 -11.82 6.64
C ALA A 85 2.42 -12.10 7.09
N PHE A 86 2.66 -12.43 8.36
CA PHE A 86 4.01 -12.79 8.81
C PHE A 86 4.53 -14.04 8.11
N MET A 87 3.71 -15.08 8.01
CA MET A 87 4.08 -16.32 7.33
C MET A 87 4.40 -16.07 5.85
N ALA A 88 3.56 -15.30 5.16
CA ALA A 88 3.73 -14.97 3.76
C ALA A 88 5.01 -14.15 3.51
N LEU A 89 5.28 -13.12 4.33
CA LEU A 89 6.50 -12.33 4.24
C LEU A 89 7.76 -13.17 4.48
N SER A 90 7.70 -14.04 5.48
CA SER A 90 8.79 -14.95 5.81
C SER A 90 9.07 -15.94 4.66
N ALA A 91 8.02 -16.48 4.05
CA ALA A 91 8.12 -17.38 2.90
C ALA A 91 8.62 -16.65 1.64
N ALA A 92 8.07 -15.48 1.34
CA ALA A 92 8.49 -14.63 0.22
C ALA A 92 9.99 -14.31 0.28
N SER A 93 10.46 -13.90 1.46
CA SER A 93 11.87 -13.53 1.67
C SER A 93 12.83 -14.72 1.54
N ARG A 94 12.48 -15.88 2.14
CA ARG A 94 13.31 -17.10 2.09
C ARG A 94 13.37 -17.73 0.71
N SER A 95 12.22 -17.81 0.04
CA SER A 95 12.08 -18.50 -1.25
C SER A 95 12.33 -17.57 -2.44
N LYS A 96 12.55 -16.28 -2.21
CA LYS A 96 12.74 -15.25 -3.26
C LYS A 96 11.60 -15.23 -4.28
N ILE A 97 10.38 -15.25 -3.76
CA ILE A 97 9.13 -15.19 -4.52
C ILE A 97 8.33 -13.93 -4.13
N THR A 98 7.31 -13.57 -4.91
CA THR A 98 6.44 -12.44 -4.59
C THR A 98 5.53 -12.75 -3.40
N LEU A 99 4.95 -11.69 -2.79
CA LEU A 99 3.95 -11.87 -1.74
C LEU A 99 2.76 -12.69 -2.24
N ASP A 100 2.24 -12.40 -3.44
CA ASP A 100 1.12 -13.14 -4.04
C ASP A 100 1.44 -14.63 -4.18
N GLN A 101 2.64 -14.98 -4.64
CA GLN A 101 3.08 -16.38 -4.75
C GLN A 101 3.18 -17.05 -3.37
N ALA A 102 3.67 -16.34 -2.36
CA ALA A 102 3.74 -16.86 -1.00
C ALA A 102 2.35 -17.05 -0.38
N LEU A 103 1.42 -16.12 -0.62
CA LEU A 103 0.03 -16.22 -0.17
C LEU A 103 -0.70 -17.39 -0.84
N ASP A 104 -0.51 -17.58 -2.14
CA ASP A 104 -1.08 -18.71 -2.89
C ASP A 104 -0.56 -20.06 -2.34
N GLN A 105 0.74 -20.17 -2.08
CA GLN A 105 1.33 -21.36 -1.43
C GLN A 105 0.76 -21.65 -0.04
N LEU A 106 0.34 -20.62 0.69
CA LEU A 106 -0.31 -20.73 2.00
C LEU A 106 -1.83 -20.96 1.90
N GLY A 107 -2.37 -21.11 0.69
CA GLY A 107 -3.79 -21.38 0.44
C GLY A 107 -4.69 -20.15 0.56
N TRP A 108 -4.13 -18.95 0.56
CA TRP A 108 -4.92 -17.72 0.57
C TRP A 108 -5.48 -17.42 -0.82
N GLN A 109 -6.78 -17.20 -0.91
CA GLN A 109 -7.44 -16.81 -2.16
C GLN A 109 -8.01 -15.39 -2.04
N PRO A 110 -7.66 -14.47 -2.95
CA PRO A 110 -8.22 -13.13 -2.94
C PRO A 110 -9.74 -13.18 -3.17
N GLN A 111 -10.50 -12.60 -2.26
CA GLN A 111 -11.94 -12.42 -2.43
C GLN A 111 -12.19 -11.41 -3.57
N ALA A 112 -12.96 -11.81 -4.59
CA ALA A 112 -13.18 -11.05 -5.84
C ALA A 112 -13.77 -9.64 -5.66
N THR A 113 -14.22 -9.28 -4.46
CA THR A 113 -14.86 -8.00 -4.13
C THR A 113 -13.94 -6.97 -3.50
N MET A 114 -12.62 -7.20 -3.38
CA MET A 114 -11.69 -6.22 -2.79
C MET A 114 -11.73 -4.90 -3.59
N PRO A 115 -12.29 -3.81 -3.05
CA PRO A 115 -12.20 -2.51 -3.68
C PRO A 115 -10.79 -2.01 -3.44
N SER A 116 -9.88 -2.34 -4.36
CA SER A 116 -8.57 -1.69 -4.37
C SER A 116 -8.81 -0.20 -4.62
N ALA A 117 -8.63 0.60 -3.57
CA ALA A 117 -8.56 2.06 -3.68
C ALA A 117 -7.10 2.51 -3.91
N ARG A 118 -6.30 1.69 -4.61
CA ARG A 118 -4.88 2.01 -4.87
C ARG A 118 -4.78 3.36 -5.58
N LEU A 119 -3.77 4.15 -5.22
CA LEU A 119 -3.64 5.53 -5.68
C LEU A 119 -3.57 5.59 -7.21
N GLY A 120 -2.72 4.74 -7.81
CA GLY A 120 -2.59 4.64 -9.26
C GLY A 120 -3.90 4.27 -9.96
N GLU A 121 -4.69 3.37 -9.37
CA GLU A 121 -5.97 2.95 -9.94
C GLU A 121 -7.02 4.07 -9.89
N LEU A 122 -7.09 4.82 -8.79
CA LEU A 122 -7.99 5.97 -8.67
C LEU A 122 -7.61 7.07 -9.67
N LEU A 123 -6.32 7.38 -9.78
CA LEU A 123 -5.81 8.38 -10.74
C LEU A 123 -6.09 7.96 -12.19
N LEU A 124 -5.82 6.71 -12.55
CA LEU A 124 -6.10 6.14 -13.86
C LEU A 124 -7.60 6.18 -14.17
N SER A 125 -8.43 5.66 -13.27
CA SER A 125 -9.89 5.58 -13.47
C SER A 125 -10.56 6.95 -13.53
N SER A 126 -9.96 7.97 -12.91
CA SER A 126 -10.44 9.36 -12.97
C SER A 126 -10.01 10.12 -14.23
N GLY A 127 -9.12 9.52 -15.04
CA GLY A 127 -8.54 10.11 -16.23
C GLY A 127 -7.48 11.18 -15.95
N ILE A 128 -6.87 11.19 -14.75
CA ILE A 128 -5.78 12.12 -14.42
C ILE A 128 -4.46 11.67 -15.04
N ILE A 129 -4.22 10.36 -15.06
CA ILE A 129 -3.05 9.75 -15.70
C ILE A 129 -3.49 8.66 -16.66
N SER A 130 -2.65 8.38 -17.66
CA SER A 130 -2.82 7.25 -18.58
C SER A 130 -2.23 5.95 -18.00
N ILE A 131 -2.52 4.82 -18.66
CA ILE A 131 -1.95 3.52 -18.28
C ILE A 131 -0.44 3.48 -18.57
N GLU A 132 0.01 4.12 -19.64
CA GLU A 132 1.43 4.25 -19.99
C GLU A 132 2.18 5.07 -18.94
N GLU A 133 1.62 6.21 -18.54
CA GLU A 133 2.18 7.07 -17.48
C GLU A 133 2.25 6.34 -16.14
N LEU A 134 1.19 5.61 -15.77
CA LEU A 134 1.19 4.80 -14.56
C LEU A 134 2.25 3.70 -14.61
N THR A 135 2.40 3.03 -15.77
CA THR A 135 3.40 1.97 -15.95
C THR A 135 4.82 2.51 -15.82
N LEU A 136 5.11 3.66 -16.43
CA LEU A 136 6.40 4.34 -16.30
C LEU A 136 6.68 4.75 -14.86
N ALA A 137 5.69 5.35 -14.18
CA ALA A 137 5.82 5.75 -12.79
C ALA A 137 6.06 4.55 -11.85
N LEU A 138 5.37 3.42 -12.04
CA LEU A 138 5.58 2.20 -11.25
C LEU A 138 6.97 1.60 -11.46
N LYS A 139 7.52 1.69 -12.67
CA LYS A 139 8.91 1.30 -12.94
C LYS A 139 9.89 2.17 -12.15
N GLU A 140 9.68 3.49 -12.16
CA GLU A 140 10.54 4.43 -11.42
C GLU A 140 10.42 4.26 -9.89
N VAL A 141 9.23 3.92 -9.37
CA VAL A 141 9.05 3.57 -7.95
C VAL A 141 9.94 2.39 -7.56
N HIS A 142 10.00 1.36 -8.40
CA HIS A 142 10.83 0.18 -8.17
C HIS A 142 12.33 0.50 -8.18
N ASP A 143 12.74 1.38 -9.10
CA ASP A 143 14.15 1.74 -9.25
C ASP A 143 14.63 2.68 -8.13
N SER A 144 13.83 3.69 -7.78
CA SER A 144 14.21 4.78 -6.86
C SER A 144 13.77 4.58 -5.39
N ILE A 145 12.85 3.66 -5.10
CA ILE A 145 12.25 3.45 -3.77
C ILE A 145 11.54 4.73 -3.28
N THR A 146 10.96 5.49 -4.23
CA THR A 146 10.17 6.69 -3.96
C THR A 146 8.68 6.33 -3.97
N PRO A 147 7.84 6.89 -3.08
CA PRO A 147 6.41 6.65 -3.14
C PRO A 147 5.82 7.07 -4.48
N LEU A 148 4.84 6.31 -5.00
CA LEU A 148 4.20 6.59 -6.29
C LEU A 148 3.75 8.05 -6.43
N GLY A 149 3.17 8.64 -5.37
CA GLY A 149 2.77 10.05 -5.39
C GLY A 149 3.93 11.02 -5.62
N GLY A 150 5.10 10.75 -5.04
CA GLY A 150 6.30 11.56 -5.25
C GLY A 150 6.85 11.42 -6.67
N VAL A 151 6.88 10.20 -7.21
CA VAL A 151 7.29 9.94 -8.60
C VAL A 151 6.37 10.64 -9.60
N LEU A 152 5.06 10.57 -9.40
CA LEU A 152 4.08 11.22 -10.28
C LEU A 152 4.25 12.76 -10.27
N ILE A 153 4.61 13.35 -9.13
CA ILE A 153 4.93 14.78 -9.04
C ILE A 153 6.26 15.10 -9.74
N SER A 154 7.31 14.32 -9.51
CA SER A 154 8.62 14.57 -10.14
C SER A 154 8.58 14.42 -11.66
N MET A 155 7.72 13.54 -12.18
CA MET A 155 7.46 13.39 -13.61
C MET A 155 6.55 14.50 -14.18
N GLY A 156 6.00 15.38 -13.35
CA GLY A 156 5.08 16.45 -13.77
C GLY A 156 3.69 15.95 -14.17
N LEU A 157 3.34 14.70 -13.87
CA LEU A 157 2.06 14.08 -14.22
C LEU A 157 0.93 14.56 -13.31
N ILE A 158 1.24 14.84 -12.05
CA ILE A 158 0.31 15.44 -11.08
C ILE A 158 1.03 16.52 -10.27
N ASP A 159 0.25 17.36 -9.58
CA ASP A 159 0.78 18.30 -8.58
C ASP A 159 0.39 17.91 -7.14
N ASN A 160 0.96 18.62 -6.17
CA ASN A 160 0.69 18.39 -4.74
C ASN A 160 -0.79 18.50 -4.36
N ASN A 161 -1.58 19.33 -5.05
CA ASN A 161 -3.00 19.49 -4.75
C ASN A 161 -3.81 18.29 -5.26
N ILE A 162 -3.49 17.80 -6.46
CA ILE A 162 -4.08 16.56 -7.01
C ILE A 162 -3.72 15.38 -6.12
N LEU A 163 -2.44 15.26 -5.72
CA LEU A 163 -2.01 14.18 -4.84
C LEU A 163 -2.76 14.21 -3.50
N ARG A 164 -2.87 15.38 -2.87
CA ARG A 164 -3.59 15.54 -1.60
C ARG A 164 -5.05 15.13 -1.72
N GLU A 165 -5.73 15.58 -2.76
CA GLU A 165 -7.13 15.23 -3.02
C GLU A 165 -7.29 13.72 -3.28
N ALA A 166 -6.41 13.13 -4.10
CA ALA A 166 -6.44 11.70 -4.40
C ALA A 166 -6.22 10.84 -3.15
N LEU A 167 -5.33 11.24 -2.24
CA LEU A 167 -5.10 10.57 -0.96
C LEU A 167 -6.30 10.69 -0.01
N GLN A 168 -6.99 11.84 -0.02
CA GLN A 168 -8.23 12.01 0.74
C GLN A 168 -9.33 11.08 0.20
N VAL A 169 -9.55 11.08 -1.12
CA VAL A 169 -10.52 10.17 -1.77
C VAL A 169 -10.18 8.72 -1.48
N GLN A 170 -8.91 8.34 -1.61
CA GLN A 170 -8.44 6.99 -1.27
C GLN A 170 -8.80 6.61 0.16
N THR A 171 -8.59 7.52 1.11
CA THR A 171 -8.90 7.28 2.53
C THR A 171 -10.40 7.14 2.75
N ASP A 172 -11.22 7.99 2.13
CA ASP A 172 -12.68 7.92 2.22
C ASP A 172 -13.22 6.61 1.64
N VAL A 173 -12.66 6.14 0.51
CA VAL A 173 -13.05 4.87 -0.11
C VAL A 173 -12.66 3.68 0.76
N ARG A 174 -11.44 3.66 1.32
CA ARG A 174 -10.98 2.58 2.21
C ARG A 174 -11.77 2.50 3.51
N THR A 175 -12.17 3.66 4.05
CA THR A 175 -12.93 3.73 5.31
C THR A 175 -14.44 3.58 5.11
N GLY A 176 -14.90 3.32 3.88
CA GLY A 176 -16.32 3.17 3.55
C GLY A 176 -17.14 4.47 3.62
N LYS A 177 -16.52 5.62 3.89
CA LYS A 177 -17.17 6.94 3.87
C LYS A 177 -17.68 7.32 2.49
N ARG A 178 -17.07 6.78 1.44
CA ARG A 178 -17.39 7.05 0.04
C ARG A 178 -17.29 5.77 -0.78
N THR A 179 -18.17 5.59 -1.77
CA THR A 179 -18.01 4.49 -2.72
C THR A 179 -16.87 4.78 -3.69
N LYS A 180 -16.25 3.73 -4.24
CA LYS A 180 -15.19 3.89 -5.25
C LYS A 180 -15.64 4.66 -6.50
N PRO A 181 -16.81 4.38 -7.12
CA PRO A 181 -17.31 5.19 -8.24
C PRO A 181 -17.50 6.67 -7.89
N ASP A 182 -18.02 6.98 -6.70
CA ASP A 182 -18.20 8.37 -6.26
C ASP A 182 -16.84 9.06 -6.03
N GLY A 183 -15.86 8.33 -5.51
CA GLY A 183 -14.48 8.79 -5.36
C GLY A 183 -13.86 9.17 -6.70
N ILE A 184 -13.95 8.28 -7.68
CA ILE A 184 -13.46 8.50 -9.04
C ILE A 184 -14.10 9.75 -9.67
N ASN A 185 -15.43 9.87 -9.56
CA ASN A 185 -16.18 10.99 -10.10
C ASN A 185 -15.79 12.33 -9.44
N ALA A 186 -15.61 12.34 -8.13
CA ALA A 186 -15.18 13.54 -7.40
C ALA A 186 -13.78 13.99 -7.84
N LEU A 187 -12.84 13.04 -7.94
CA LEU A 187 -11.46 13.33 -8.34
C LEU A 187 -11.38 13.86 -9.79
N SER A 188 -12.16 13.27 -10.70
CA SER A 188 -12.25 13.72 -12.09
C SER A 188 -12.82 15.15 -12.20
N LYS A 189 -13.85 15.48 -11.41
CA LYS A 189 -14.41 16.85 -11.35
C LYS A 189 -13.38 17.86 -10.84
N TYR A 190 -12.66 17.52 -9.78
CA TYR A 190 -11.63 18.38 -9.19
C TYR A 190 -10.52 18.70 -10.19
N ALA A 191 -10.01 17.68 -10.90
CA ALA A 191 -8.97 17.86 -11.91
C ALA A 191 -9.40 18.80 -13.05
N ARG A 192 -10.64 18.66 -13.54
CA ARG A 192 -11.19 19.51 -14.61
C ARG A 192 -11.39 20.97 -14.22
N GLN A 193 -11.72 21.23 -12.95
CA GLN A 193 -11.92 22.60 -12.47
C GLN A 193 -10.61 23.39 -12.39
N LYS A 194 -9.46 22.71 -12.24
CA LYS A 194 -8.15 23.34 -12.15
C LYS A 194 -7.49 23.62 -13.51
N GLN A 195 -7.98 22.99 -14.58
CA GLN A 195 -7.52 23.22 -15.96
C GLN A 195 -8.22 24.43 -16.63
N ARG A 196 -9.09 25.14 -15.90
CA ARG A 196 -9.79 26.37 -16.35
C ARG A 196 -9.22 27.57 -15.61
#